data_AF-R7THR2-F1
#
_entry.id   AF-R7THR2-F1
#
_cell.length_a   1.000
_cell.length_b   1.000
_cell.length_c   1.000
_cell.angle_alpha   90.00
_cell.angle_beta   90.00
_cell.angle_gamma   90.00
#
_symmetry.space_group_name_H-M   'P 1'
#
loop_
_entity.id
_entity.type
_entity.pdbx_description
1 polymer ?
#
loop_
_entity_poly.entity_id
_entity_poly.type
_entity_poly.pdbx_seq_one_letter_code
_entity_poly.pdbx_strand_id
1 'polypeptide(L)'
;MPKPLQQQSTLTAVNMVIGTFCTLPEIRNTLDRMKNTANIFIYRRKNLLNEVMASNSHPLEKRKALIDVCRTRWAACHRAYSHFYVAYTWMVKSFEVIAFGAYKDVYNNNVTSGWEAKYKAEANSLLNAITNFEFIVVFLIVYNFLSHLEGITVKLQSSSLDIIEAFNAIDKIKALSTKI
;
A
#
# COMPACT_ATOMS: atom_id res chain seq x y z
N MET A 1 -11.11 15.50 34.72
CA MET A 1 -11.66 15.41 33.35
C MET A 1 -10.50 15.36 32.36
N PRO A 2 -10.01 14.17 31.93
CA PRO A 2 -9.02 14.07 30.86
C PRO A 2 -9.74 14.13 29.50
N LYS A 3 -9.29 15.03 28.63
CA LYS A 3 -9.88 15.34 27.32
C LYS A 3 -9.48 14.31 26.24
N PRO A 4 -10.22 14.22 25.11
CA PRO A 4 -9.88 13.45 23.89
C PRO A 4 -8.50 13.73 23.24
N LEU A 5 -7.61 14.49 23.89
CA LEU A 5 -6.28 14.86 23.42
C LEU A 5 -5.27 13.70 23.41
N GLN A 6 -5.44 12.66 24.24
CA GLN A 6 -4.49 11.54 24.33
C GLN A 6 -4.60 10.55 23.15
N GLN A 7 -5.79 10.37 22.56
CA GLN A 7 -5.97 9.50 21.39
C GLN A 7 -5.42 10.15 20.11
N GLN A 8 -5.43 11.49 20.06
CA GLN A 8 -4.81 12.26 19.00
C GLN A 8 -3.27 12.23 19.08
N SER A 9 -2.68 12.15 20.28
CA SER A 9 -1.23 12.31 20.46
C SER A 9 -0.42 11.09 20.00
N THR A 10 -0.89 9.87 20.25
CA THR A 10 -0.19 8.62 19.84
C THR A 10 -0.27 8.40 18.33
N LEU A 11 -1.42 8.63 17.72
CA LEU A 11 -1.57 8.56 16.27
C LEU A 11 -0.71 9.61 15.57
N THR A 12 -0.61 10.81 16.15
CA THR A 12 0.23 11.89 15.64
C THR A 12 1.72 11.55 15.78
N ALA A 13 2.14 10.92 16.87
CA ALA A 13 3.53 10.46 17.04
C ALA A 13 3.93 9.41 16.00
N VAL A 14 3.08 8.41 15.74
CA VAL A 14 3.31 7.39 14.70
C VAL A 14 3.38 8.04 13.31
N ASN A 15 2.49 8.99 13.01
CA ASN A 15 2.53 9.75 11.76
C ASN A 15 3.85 10.50 11.57
N MET A 16 4.38 11.11 12.63
CA MET A 16 5.63 11.86 12.57
C MET A 16 6.83 10.93 12.33
N VAL A 17 6.91 9.80 13.04
CA VAL A 17 7.99 8.82 12.85
C VAL A 17 8.00 8.29 11.42
N ILE A 18 6.83 7.94 10.88
CA ILE A 18 6.70 7.45 9.51
C ILE A 18 6.99 8.56 8.50
N GLY A 19 6.54 9.79 8.75
CA GLY A 19 6.87 10.94 7.93
C GLY A 19 8.38 11.13 7.79
N THR A 20 9.12 11.04 8.90
CA THR A 20 10.58 11.08 8.92
C THR A 20 11.21 9.87 8.22
N PHE A 21 10.69 8.67 8.44
CA PHE A 21 11.18 7.46 7.76
C PHE A 21 11.02 7.56 6.23
N CYS A 22 9.92 8.13 5.76
CA CYS A 22 9.66 8.36 4.34
C CYS A 22 10.55 9.46 3.71
N THR A 23 11.33 10.22 4.51
CA THR A 23 12.32 11.17 3.96
C THR A 23 13.67 10.51 3.68
N LEU A 24 13.94 9.32 4.22
CA LEU A 24 15.16 8.58 3.93
C LEU A 24 15.26 8.31 2.42
N PRO A 25 16.40 8.60 1.77
CA PRO A 25 16.52 8.58 0.32
C PRO A 25 16.10 7.25 -0.31
N GLU A 26 16.49 6.13 0.28
CA GLU A 26 16.23 4.77 -0.21
C GLU A 26 14.72 4.48 -0.21
N ILE A 27 14.04 4.86 0.87
CA ILE A 27 12.60 4.66 1.05
C ILE A 27 11.83 5.61 0.16
N ARG A 28 12.24 6.87 0.08
CA ARG A 28 11.66 7.87 -0.82
C ARG A 28 11.77 7.43 -2.28
N ASN A 29 12.94 6.95 -2.70
CA ASN A 29 13.17 6.45 -4.05
C ASN A 29 12.29 5.23 -4.34
N THR A 30 12.15 4.33 -3.37
CA THR A 30 11.27 3.16 -3.47
C THR A 30 9.81 3.57 -3.58
N LEU A 31 9.34 4.50 -2.76
CA LEU A 31 7.99 5.09 -2.82
C LEU A 31 7.71 5.71 -4.19
N ASP A 32 8.69 6.39 -4.76
CA ASP A 32 8.55 7.08 -6.04
C ASP A 32 8.50 6.10 -7.21
N ARG A 33 9.36 5.08 -7.20
CA ARG A 33 9.29 3.98 -8.14
C ARG A 33 7.95 3.26 -8.03
N MET A 34 7.48 2.96 -6.82
CA MET A 34 6.18 2.33 -6.55
C MET A 34 5.03 3.18 -7.12
N LYS A 35 5.04 4.49 -6.84
CA LYS A 35 4.03 5.43 -7.31
C LYS A 35 3.99 5.52 -8.84
N ASN A 36 5.13 5.71 -9.48
CA ASN A 36 5.23 5.82 -10.94
C ASN A 36 4.69 4.54 -11.61
N THR A 37 5.05 3.40 -11.05
CA THR A 37 4.64 2.09 -11.55
C THR A 37 3.13 1.87 -11.38
N ALA A 38 2.59 2.14 -10.20
CA ALA A 38 1.15 2.02 -9.93
C ALA A 38 0.33 2.96 -10.82
N ASN A 39 0.80 4.20 -11.03
CA ASN A 39 0.08 5.20 -11.82
C ASN A 39 -0.10 4.81 -13.28
N ILE A 40 0.84 4.10 -13.89
CA ILE A 40 0.65 3.58 -15.25
C ILE A 40 -0.57 2.67 -15.32
N PHE A 41 -0.73 1.76 -14.36
CA PHE A 41 -1.86 0.85 -14.36
C PHE A 41 -3.15 1.48 -13.87
N ILE A 42 -3.09 2.45 -12.95
CA ILE A 42 -4.28 3.17 -12.49
C ILE A 42 -4.89 3.99 -13.63
N TYR A 43 -4.07 4.74 -14.37
CA TYR A 43 -4.56 5.74 -15.32
C TYR A 43 -4.50 5.32 -16.79
N ARG A 44 -3.50 4.53 -17.20
CA ARG A 44 -3.22 4.28 -18.63
C ARG A 44 -3.44 2.83 -19.05
N ARG A 45 -3.23 1.86 -18.14
CA ARG A 45 -3.11 0.43 -18.49
C ARG A 45 -3.92 -0.50 -17.57
N LYS A 46 -5.03 -0.01 -17.01
CA LYS A 46 -5.88 -0.78 -16.09
C LYS A 46 -6.41 -2.08 -16.70
N ASN A 47 -6.80 -2.04 -17.97
CA ASN A 47 -7.38 -3.19 -18.67
C ASN A 47 -6.36 -4.32 -18.83
N LEU A 48 -5.12 -3.99 -19.24
CA LEU A 48 -4.03 -4.94 -19.34
C LEU A 48 -3.77 -5.64 -18.01
N LEU A 49 -3.66 -4.87 -16.92
CA LEU A 49 -3.43 -5.45 -15.60
C LEU A 49 -4.58 -6.39 -15.20
N ASN A 50 -5.83 -6.01 -15.49
CA ASN A 50 -6.99 -6.85 -15.21
C ASN A 50 -6.98 -8.16 -16.01
N GLU A 51 -6.56 -8.14 -17.27
CA GLU A 51 -6.44 -9.33 -18.12
C GLU A 51 -5.33 -10.27 -17.64
N VAL A 52 -4.18 -9.70 -17.27
CA VAL A 52 -3.08 -10.44 -16.64
C VAL A 52 -3.54 -11.06 -15.31
N MET A 53 -4.26 -10.31 -14.48
CA MET A 53 -4.84 -10.82 -13.22
C MET A 53 -5.95 -11.86 -13.43
N ALA A 54 -6.66 -11.82 -14.56
CA ALA A 54 -7.72 -12.77 -14.90
C ALA A 54 -7.19 -14.12 -15.37
N SER A 55 -6.07 -14.12 -16.10
CA SER A 55 -5.51 -15.34 -16.68
C SER A 55 -4.58 -16.09 -15.72
N ASN A 56 -4.05 -15.40 -14.69
CA ASN A 56 -3.26 -16.01 -13.63
C ASN A 56 -4.17 -16.56 -12.51
N SER A 57 -4.86 -17.66 -12.80
CA SER A 57 -5.82 -18.35 -11.91
C SER A 57 -5.16 -19.06 -10.73
N HIS A 58 -4.52 -18.32 -9.82
CA HIS A 58 -4.26 -18.81 -8.47
C HIS A 58 -4.96 -17.89 -7.45
N PRO A 59 -5.96 -18.40 -6.69
CA PRO A 59 -6.77 -17.62 -5.76
C PRO A 59 -6.02 -17.33 -4.44
N LEU A 60 -4.70 -17.14 -4.50
CA LEU A 60 -3.88 -17.04 -3.30
C LEU A 60 -4.14 -15.74 -2.53
N GLU A 61 -4.55 -14.66 -3.21
CA GLU A 61 -4.96 -13.42 -2.55
C GLU A 61 -6.15 -12.74 -3.26
N LYS A 62 -7.13 -12.25 -2.48
CA LYS A 62 -8.26 -11.49 -3.01
C LYS A 62 -7.72 -10.25 -3.73
N ARG A 63 -8.10 -10.06 -5.01
CA ARG A 63 -7.71 -8.90 -5.82
C ARG A 63 -7.93 -7.61 -5.03
N LYS A 64 -6.89 -6.79 -4.93
CA LYS A 64 -6.97 -5.44 -4.39
C LYS A 64 -6.71 -4.44 -5.50
N ALA A 65 -7.63 -3.48 -5.68
CA ALA A 65 -7.44 -2.43 -6.68
C ALA A 65 -6.24 -1.57 -6.31
N LEU A 66 -5.30 -1.29 -7.22
CA LEU A 66 -4.17 -0.39 -6.94
C LEU A 66 -4.66 0.97 -6.43
N ILE A 67 -3.94 1.52 -5.46
CA ILE A 67 -4.24 2.81 -4.82
C ILE A 67 -3.02 3.71 -5.02
N ASP A 68 -3.26 5.00 -5.25
CA ASP A 68 -2.18 5.99 -5.30
C ASP A 68 -1.43 6.06 -3.96
N VAL A 69 -0.12 6.25 -4.07
CA VAL A 69 0.78 6.25 -2.92
C VAL A 69 0.80 7.64 -2.30
N CYS A 70 0.22 7.75 -1.11
CA CYS A 70 0.32 8.95 -0.28
C CYS A 70 1.58 8.87 0.59
N ARG A 71 2.58 9.73 0.33
CA ARG A 71 3.88 9.70 1.04
C ARG A 71 3.79 10.03 2.53
N THR A 72 2.85 10.89 2.95
CA THR A 72 2.84 11.49 4.30
C THR A 72 1.74 10.97 5.23
N ARG A 73 0.79 10.19 4.73
CA ARG A 73 -0.31 9.65 5.54
C ARG A 73 -0.13 8.16 5.72
N TRP A 74 0.35 7.72 6.89
CA TRP A 74 0.77 6.34 7.11
C TRP A 74 -0.29 5.29 6.73
N ALA A 75 -1.55 5.46 7.14
CA ALA A 75 -2.60 4.48 6.90
C ALA A 75 -2.89 4.36 5.39
N ALA A 76 -2.79 5.46 4.66
CA ALA A 76 -2.90 5.46 3.21
C ALA A 76 -1.64 4.88 2.54
N CYS A 77 -0.46 5.18 3.07
CA CYS A 77 0.81 4.62 2.61
C CYS A 77 0.85 3.09 2.78
N HIS A 78 0.56 2.59 3.98
CA HIS A 78 0.47 1.16 4.28
C HIS A 78 -0.54 0.45 3.39
N ARG A 79 -1.74 1.03 3.25
CA ARG A 79 -2.76 0.47 2.35
C ARG A 79 -2.28 0.41 0.91
N ALA A 80 -1.64 1.45 0.40
CA ALA A 80 -1.07 1.46 -0.94
C ALA A 80 0.04 0.40 -1.09
N TYR A 81 0.92 0.24 -0.11
CA TYR A 81 1.93 -0.83 -0.06
C TYR A 81 1.31 -2.23 -0.11
N SER A 82 0.29 -2.50 0.71
CA SER A 82 -0.39 -3.81 0.71
C SER A 82 -1.05 -4.11 -0.63
N HIS A 83 -1.66 -3.11 -1.26
CA HIS A 83 -2.27 -3.29 -2.59
C HIS A 83 -1.21 -3.51 -3.68
N PHE A 84 -0.10 -2.77 -3.60
CA PHE A 84 1.03 -2.95 -4.52
C PHE A 84 1.69 -4.32 -4.34
N TYR A 85 1.89 -4.79 -3.10
CA TYR A 85 2.46 -6.11 -2.79
C TYR A 85 1.66 -7.24 -3.42
N VAL A 86 0.34 -7.24 -3.18
CA VAL A 86 -0.59 -8.21 -3.77
C VAL A 86 -0.51 -8.17 -5.30
N ALA A 87 -0.40 -6.96 -5.88
CA ALA A 87 -0.38 -6.76 -7.33
C ALA A 87 0.99 -6.95 -8.01
N TYR A 88 2.07 -7.06 -7.23
CA TYR A 88 3.44 -6.91 -7.72
C TYR A 88 3.79 -7.87 -8.85
N THR A 89 3.49 -9.16 -8.67
CA THR A 89 3.80 -10.20 -9.66
C THR A 89 3.05 -10.01 -10.98
N TRP A 90 1.80 -9.56 -10.93
CA TRP A 90 1.02 -9.26 -12.14
C TRP A 90 1.50 -7.99 -12.83
N MET A 91 1.98 -7.00 -12.08
CA MET A 91 2.57 -5.79 -12.65
C MET A 91 3.88 -6.10 -13.38
N VAL A 92 4.75 -6.93 -12.79
CA VAL A 92 5.97 -7.42 -13.44
C VAL A 92 5.63 -8.12 -14.76
N LYS A 93 4.72 -9.09 -14.73
CA LYS A 93 4.24 -9.79 -15.93
C LYS A 93 3.68 -8.84 -16.99
N SER A 94 2.90 -7.84 -16.56
CA SER A 94 2.33 -6.85 -17.47
C SER A 94 3.41 -6.01 -18.17
N PHE A 95 4.49 -5.67 -17.48
CA PHE A 95 5.61 -4.97 -18.13
C PHE A 95 6.40 -5.88 -19.07
N GLU A 96 6.60 -7.16 -18.73
CA GLU A 96 7.24 -8.12 -19.63
C GLU A 96 6.43 -8.33 -20.92
N VAL A 97 5.10 -8.35 -20.81
CA VAL A 97 4.19 -8.35 -21.96
C VAL A 97 4.42 -7.10 -22.83
N ILE A 98 4.44 -5.90 -22.25
CA ILE A 98 4.64 -4.67 -23.02
C ILE A 98 6.05 -4.61 -23.63
N ALA A 99 7.08 -4.77 -22.80
CA ALA A 99 8.48 -4.55 -23.16
C ALA A 99 8.98 -5.58 -24.17
N PHE A 100 8.63 -6.85 -23.97
CA PHE A 100 9.21 -7.97 -24.71
C PHE A 100 8.21 -8.74 -25.56
N GLY A 101 6.90 -8.48 -25.40
CA GLY A 101 5.87 -9.32 -26.01
C GLY A 101 5.89 -10.73 -25.42
N ALA A 102 6.20 -10.87 -24.13
CA ALA A 102 6.27 -12.14 -23.42
C ALA A 102 4.87 -12.79 -23.28
N TYR A 103 4.86 -14.08 -22.91
CA TYR A 103 3.65 -14.83 -22.54
C TYR A 103 2.58 -14.92 -23.64
N LYS A 104 2.99 -15.07 -24.90
CA LYS A 104 2.08 -15.19 -26.06
C LYS A 104 1.23 -16.46 -26.05
N ASP A 105 1.69 -17.48 -25.33
CA ASP A 105 1.00 -18.74 -25.07
C ASP A 105 -0.05 -18.61 -23.96
N VAL A 106 0.08 -17.62 -23.08
CA VAL A 106 -0.80 -17.41 -21.91
C VAL A 106 -1.85 -16.33 -22.17
N TYR A 107 -1.48 -15.26 -22.86
CA TYR A 107 -2.37 -14.12 -23.13
C TYR A 107 -2.67 -13.97 -24.62
N ASN A 108 -3.84 -13.43 -24.93
CA ASN A 108 -4.28 -13.20 -26.29
C ASN A 108 -3.37 -12.21 -27.04
N ASN A 109 -3.27 -12.36 -28.36
CA ASN A 109 -2.34 -11.63 -29.22
C ASN A 109 -2.64 -10.12 -29.26
N ASN A 110 -3.90 -9.73 -29.01
CA ASN A 110 -4.32 -8.33 -28.85
C ASN A 110 -3.66 -7.62 -27.65
N VAL A 111 -3.17 -8.37 -26.67
CA VAL A 111 -2.52 -7.86 -25.46
C VAL A 111 -0.99 -7.91 -25.58
N THR A 112 -0.45 -8.93 -26.26
CA THR A 112 0.99 -9.21 -26.35
C THR A 112 1.67 -8.58 -27.57
N SER A 113 0.91 -8.00 -28.50
CA SER A 113 1.44 -7.40 -29.74
C SER A 113 0.96 -5.96 -29.95
N GLY A 114 1.59 -5.24 -30.90
CA GLY A 114 1.17 -3.88 -31.27
C GLY A 114 1.72 -2.74 -30.39
N TRP A 115 2.61 -3.03 -29.43
CA TRP A 115 3.20 -1.98 -28.58
C TRP A 115 4.21 -1.12 -29.33
N GLU A 116 3.99 0.20 -29.35
CA GLU A 116 4.95 1.18 -29.89
C GLU A 116 6.27 1.19 -29.11
N ALA A 117 7.38 1.49 -29.79
CA ALA A 117 8.72 1.51 -29.22
C ALA A 117 8.84 2.37 -27.95
N LYS A 118 8.15 3.53 -27.91
CA LYS A 118 8.15 4.42 -26.73
C LYS A 118 7.54 3.75 -25.49
N TYR A 119 6.47 2.97 -25.66
CA TYR A 119 5.83 2.25 -24.56
C TYR A 119 6.64 1.03 -24.12
N LYS A 120 7.34 0.37 -25.05
CA LYS A 120 8.29 -0.70 -24.73
C LYS A 120 9.45 -0.19 -23.90
N ALA A 121 10.03 0.96 -24.28
CA ALA A 121 11.13 1.58 -23.54
C ALA A 121 10.69 2.03 -22.14
N GLU A 122 9.52 2.68 -22.02
CA GLU A 122 8.92 3.08 -20.73
C GLU A 122 8.69 1.85 -19.82
N ALA A 123 8.09 0.79 -20.37
CA ALA A 123 7.85 -0.46 -19.64
C ALA A 123 9.15 -1.14 -19.19
N ASN A 124 10.15 -1.23 -20.06
CA ASN A 124 11.43 -1.83 -19.72
C ASN A 124 12.17 -1.04 -18.63
N SER A 125 12.13 0.30 -18.70
CA SER A 125 12.72 1.17 -17.69
C SER A 125 12.08 0.96 -16.31
N LEU A 126 10.74 0.90 -16.26
CA LEU A 126 10.01 0.67 -15.01
C LEU A 126 10.18 -0.76 -14.49
N LEU A 127 10.19 -1.75 -15.37
CA LEU A 127 10.47 -3.14 -15.02
C LEU A 127 11.82 -3.23 -14.30
N ASN A 128 12.88 -2.69 -14.90
CA ASN A 128 14.21 -2.66 -14.29
C ASN A 128 14.22 -1.89 -12.96
N ALA A 129 13.43 -0.83 -12.83
CA ALA A 129 13.34 -0.06 -11.59
C ALA A 129 12.72 -0.85 -10.43
N ILE A 130 11.73 -1.72 -10.71
CA ILE A 130 11.01 -2.49 -9.70
C ILE A 130 11.53 -3.92 -9.50
N THR A 131 12.40 -4.42 -10.40
CA THR A 131 13.06 -5.73 -10.26
C THR A 131 14.51 -5.63 -9.81
N ASN A 132 15.05 -4.41 -9.68
CA ASN A 132 16.36 -4.18 -9.08
C ASN A 132 16.37 -4.66 -7.61
N PHE A 133 17.45 -5.34 -7.23
CA PHE A 133 17.70 -5.85 -5.88
C PHE A 133 17.47 -4.81 -4.77
N GLU A 134 18.00 -3.59 -4.93
CA GLU A 134 17.82 -2.50 -3.96
C GLU A 134 16.34 -2.19 -3.74
N PHE A 135 15.57 -2.10 -4.83
CA PHE A 135 14.14 -1.85 -4.73
C PHE A 135 13.43 -2.97 -3.99
N ILE A 136 13.68 -4.24 -4.35
CA ILE A 136 13.02 -5.39 -3.74
C ILE A 136 13.30 -5.45 -2.24
N VAL A 137 14.56 -5.28 -1.84
CA VAL A 137 14.97 -5.32 -0.43
C VAL A 137 14.29 -4.20 0.36
N VAL A 138 14.39 -2.95 -0.11
CA VAL A 138 13.79 -1.81 0.59
C VAL A 138 12.26 -1.95 0.62
N PHE A 139 11.64 -2.35 -0.49
CA PHE A 139 10.21 -2.59 -0.58
C PHE A 139 9.72 -3.60 0.46
N LEU A 140 10.40 -4.74 0.60
CA LEU A 140 10.04 -5.77 1.58
C LEU A 140 10.28 -5.32 3.03
N ILE A 141 11.37 -4.59 3.29
CA ILE A 141 11.65 -4.03 4.62
C ILE A 141 10.54 -3.06 5.02
N VAL A 142 10.20 -2.12 4.14
CA VAL A 142 9.16 -1.11 4.40
C VAL A 142 7.80 -1.80 4.58
N TYR A 143 7.46 -2.78 3.74
CA TYR A 143 6.21 -3.52 3.86
C TYR A 143 6.09 -4.25 5.21
N ASN A 144 7.13 -4.99 5.63
CA ASN A 144 7.14 -5.68 6.92
C ASN A 144 7.03 -4.70 8.09
N PHE A 145 7.81 -3.61 8.05
CA PHE A 145 7.79 -2.58 9.09
C PHE A 145 6.40 -1.94 9.23
N LEU A 146 5.79 -1.52 8.11
CA LEU A 146 4.46 -0.91 8.12
C LEU A 146 3.37 -1.91 8.56
N SER A 147 3.48 -3.18 8.17
CA SER A 147 2.53 -4.23 8.58
C SER A 147 2.56 -4.47 10.10
N HIS A 148 3.75 -4.47 10.70
CA HIS A 148 3.89 -4.58 12.16
C HIS A 148 3.38 -3.33 12.88
N LEU A 149 3.65 -2.13 12.34
CA LEU A 149 3.13 -0.88 12.90
C LEU A 149 1.61 -0.79 12.85
N GLU A 150 0.97 -1.33 11.82
CA GLU A 150 -0.50 -1.41 11.77
C GLU A 150 -1.05 -2.23 12.94
N GLY A 151 -0.48 -3.42 13.18
CA GLY A 151 -0.89 -4.27 14.30
C GLY A 151 -0.71 -3.60 15.67
N ILE A 152 0.39 -2.86 15.87
CA ILE A 152 0.62 -2.09 17.10
C ILE A 152 -0.39 -0.95 17.22
N THR A 153 -0.66 -0.24 16.13
CA THR A 153 -1.58 0.90 16.12
C THR A 153 -3.00 0.47 16.46
N VAL A 154 -3.48 -0.64 15.90
CA VAL A 154 -4.82 -1.18 16.21
C VAL A 154 -4.94 -1.53 17.70
N LYS A 155 -3.91 -2.18 18.26
CA LYS A 155 -3.88 -2.50 19.70
C LYS A 155 -3.92 -1.25 20.57
N LEU A 156 -3.09 -0.24 20.27
CA LEU A 156 -3.07 1.02 21.01
C LEU A 156 -4.40 1.79 20.91
N GLN A 157 -5.03 1.78 19.73
CA GLN A 157 -6.35 2.39 19.53
C GLN A 157 -7.43 1.67 20.36
N SER A 158 -7.44 0.33 20.36
CA SER A 158 -8.35 -0.47 21.18
C SER A 158 -8.19 -0.16 22.66
N SER A 159 -6.96 -0.22 23.19
CA SER A 159 -6.70 0.08 24.60
C SER A 159 -7.11 1.51 24.98
N SER A 160 -6.94 2.48 24.09
CA SER A 160 -7.41 3.84 24.33
C SER A 160 -8.94 3.95 24.37
N LEU A 161 -9.65 3.17 23.54
CA LEU A 161 -11.11 3.12 23.57
C LEU A 161 -11.61 2.51 24.88
N ASP A 162 -11.01 1.39 25.31
CA ASP A 162 -11.36 0.71 26.56
C ASP A 162 -11.25 1.66 27.77
N ILE A 163 -10.18 2.47 27.83
CA ILE A 163 -9.98 3.47 28.89
C ILE A 163 -11.09 4.53 28.86
N ILE A 164 -11.46 5.03 27.68
CA ILE A 164 -12.51 6.05 27.54
C ILE A 164 -13.87 5.50 27.95
N GLU A 165 -14.20 4.27 27.55
CA GLU A 165 -15.44 3.60 27.95
C GLU A 165 -15.51 3.39 29.46
N ALA A 166 -14.40 3.01 30.09
CA ALA A 166 -14.32 2.88 31.55
C ALA A 166 -14.59 4.22 32.27
N PHE A 167 -14.01 5.33 31.80
CA PHE A 167 -14.30 6.65 32.36
C PHE A 167 -15.76 7.06 32.17
N ASN A 168 -16.34 6.82 30.99
CA ASN A 168 -17.75 7.11 30.73
C ASN A 168 -18.69 6.29 31.63
N ALA A 169 -18.33 5.03 31.93
CA ALA A 169 -19.09 4.20 32.87
C ALA A 169 -19.04 4.76 34.30
N ILE A 170 -17.86 5.22 34.76
CA ILE A 170 -17.71 5.86 36.07
C ILE A 170 -18.54 7.16 36.15
N ASP A 171 -18.52 7.99 35.11
CA ASP A 171 -19.29 9.24 35.10
C ASP A 171 -20.80 9.00 35.12
N LYS A 172 -21.29 7.95 34.43
CA LYS A 172 -22.69 7.51 34.53
C LYS A 172 -23.07 7.07 35.95
N ILE A 173 -22.20 6.30 36.62
CA ILE A 173 -22.42 5.87 38.01
C ILE A 173 -22.47 7.08 38.95
N LYS A 174 -21.55 8.03 38.79
CA LYS A 174 -21.54 9.27 39.59
C LYS A 174 -22.83 10.07 39.40
N ALA A 175 -23.29 10.24 38.16
CA ALA A 175 -24.52 10.97 37.85
C ALA A 175 -25.79 10.31 38.42
N LEU A 176 -25.82 8.97 38.52
CA LEU A 176 -26.89 8.23 39.18
C LEU A 176 -26.82 8.37 40.71
N SER A 177 -25.61 8.34 41.27
CA SER A 177 -25.37 8.50 42.71
C SER A 177 -25.68 9.90 43.25
N THR A 178 -25.76 10.93 42.40
CA THR A 178 -26.11 12.31 42.82
C THR A 178 -27.62 12.59 42.77
N LYS A 179 -28.42 11.64 42.27
CA LYS A 179 -29.89 11.73 42.19
C LYS A 179 -30.62 10.98 43.31
N ILE A 180 -29.88 10.33 44.21
CA ILE A 180 -30.37 9.71 45.45
C ILE A 180 -29.96 10.63 46.60
#